data_AF-A0A847I4M9-F1
#
_entry.id   AF-A0A847I4M9-F1
#
_cell.length_a   1.000
_cell.length_b   1.000
_cell.length_c   1.000
_cell.angle_alpha   90.00
_cell.angle_beta   90.00
_cell.angle_gamma   90.00
#
_symmetry.space_group_name_H-M   'P 1'
#
loop_
_entity.id
_entity.type
_entity.pdbx_description
1 polymer ?
#
loop_
_entity_poly.entity_id
_entity_poly.type
_entity_poly.pdbx_seq_one_letter_code
_entity_poly.pdbx_strand_id
1 'polypeptide(L)'
;MCSGKPALTIAAYLWLIMMAVSARAEQTVQQGRVLSHTSPIGGSHVTLFLAGGEQGTGESVLGSDTTNRHGFFRIPYTPPADPNAVLYLIADGPSAAVRFATVLGAPRYFENVTINERTTVATAYAMAQFIVDGRIGGRSPGLQNAAGTFRDLVDPVTGRVGAVLGSPPNGLQTSTMRTFNSLANMLVGCARSPKYAKAFFRLATPPGGPAPDNALQAAVNIAHYSWWNNSLLFYASLVYSPCRPVLWSAPETWALAIRYVGSFPEFDGPEAVAFDPDVPQGVVVDDAWVFDIDTGTLADPAGGGMSIPWGIAVDGNDDVWVADFGGQRLAQLDGASGRPVAPEGYPSDALERSTVVAIDSSGNVWLCNNGPMTEMDAAQTNPCGDGLVVFIGLAAPVETPLLGPPQQPSE
;
A
#
# COMPACT_ATOMS: atom_id res chain seq x y z
N MET A 1 51.89 59.11 38.39
CA MET A 1 51.32 57.89 38.98
C MET A 1 49.80 58.04 38.91
N CYS A 2 49.17 57.99 37.74
CA CYS A 2 48.99 56.89 36.78
C CYS A 2 48.16 55.72 37.32
N SER A 3 47.06 55.45 36.59
CA SER A 3 46.04 54.38 36.73
C SER A 3 44.75 54.86 37.41
N GLY A 4 43.64 55.21 36.74
CA GLY A 4 43.21 54.96 35.37
C GLY A 4 41.83 54.27 35.41
N LYS A 5 40.73 55.04 35.52
CA LYS A 5 39.37 54.53 35.28
C LYS A 5 39.20 54.16 33.80
N PRO A 6 38.45 53.10 33.48
CA PRO A 6 37.59 53.09 32.29
C PRO A 6 36.12 52.96 32.75
N ALA A 7 35.25 53.92 32.42
CA ALA A 7 34.56 54.06 31.14
C ALA A 7 33.47 52.97 30.99
N LEU A 8 32.23 53.39 31.24
CA LEU A 8 31.01 52.69 30.82
C LEU A 8 31.13 52.37 29.33
N THR A 9 31.33 51.09 28.99
CA THR A 9 31.40 50.64 27.61
C THR A 9 29.99 50.51 27.03
N ILE A 10 29.75 51.33 26.03
CA ILE A 10 28.73 51.22 24.99
C ILE A 10 28.92 49.86 24.30
N ALA A 11 28.31 48.80 24.83
CA ALA A 11 28.40 47.45 24.25
C ALA A 11 27.17 46.56 24.51
N ALA A 12 26.07 47.12 25.03
CA ALA A 12 24.88 46.34 25.40
C ALA A 12 23.62 46.62 24.55
N TYR A 13 23.70 47.49 23.53
CA TYR A 13 22.54 47.87 22.70
C TYR A 13 22.76 47.69 21.18
N LEU A 14 23.68 46.81 20.80
CA LEU A 14 23.93 46.42 19.39
C LEU A 14 23.87 44.90 19.19
N TRP A 15 23.07 44.20 20.01
CA TRP A 15 22.89 42.74 19.93
C TRP A 15 21.44 42.28 20.02
N LEU A 16 20.49 43.14 19.64
CA LEU A 16 19.06 42.80 19.52
C LEU A 16 18.42 43.34 18.23
N ILE A 17 19.24 43.57 17.21
CA ILE A 17 18.82 43.60 15.82
C ILE A 17 19.53 42.42 15.13
N MET A 18 19.21 41.21 15.56
CA MET A 18 19.30 40.06 14.65
C MET A 18 18.21 40.29 13.61
N MET A 19 18.62 40.86 12.49
CA MET A 19 17.89 40.68 11.26
C MET A 19 17.71 39.19 10.99
N ALA A 20 16.49 38.87 10.57
CA ALA A 20 16.15 37.84 9.61
C ALA A 20 16.14 36.40 10.18
N VAL A 21 15.21 35.55 9.77
CA VAL A 21 14.53 35.46 8.47
C VAL A 21 13.08 35.07 8.76
N SER A 22 12.07 35.77 8.22
CA SER A 22 10.78 35.09 8.05
C SER A 22 11.09 33.91 7.13
N ALA A 23 11.07 32.67 7.63
CA ALA A 23 11.20 31.50 6.80
C ALA A 23 10.11 31.59 5.72
N ARG A 24 10.46 32.10 4.53
CA ARG A 24 9.60 31.94 3.37
C ARG A 24 9.59 30.45 3.15
N ALA A 25 8.43 29.83 3.33
CA ALA A 25 8.25 28.45 2.93
C ALA A 25 8.76 28.32 1.50
N GLU A 26 9.79 27.49 1.29
CA GLU A 26 10.50 27.43 0.03
C GLU A 26 9.53 26.90 -1.03
N GLN A 27 9.14 27.79 -1.93
CA GLN A 27 8.17 27.44 -2.96
C GLN A 27 8.86 26.50 -3.95
N THR A 28 8.33 25.30 -4.08
CA THR A 28 8.81 24.31 -5.04
C THR A 28 7.92 24.30 -6.27
N VAL A 29 8.27 23.47 -7.25
CA VAL A 29 7.46 23.26 -8.45
C VAL A 29 7.30 21.76 -8.70
N GLN A 30 6.05 21.30 -8.78
CA GLN A 30 5.72 20.01 -9.37
C GLN A 30 5.40 20.20 -10.85
N GLN A 31 6.00 19.40 -11.72
CA GLN A 31 5.76 19.48 -13.16
C GLN A 31 5.70 18.09 -13.79
N GLY A 32 5.19 18.02 -15.00
CA GLY A 32 5.00 16.74 -15.67
C GLY A 32 4.20 16.83 -16.96
N ARG A 33 3.70 15.67 -17.41
CA ARG A 33 2.87 15.58 -18.61
C ARG A 33 1.63 14.72 -18.39
N VAL A 34 0.52 15.12 -19.02
CA VAL A 34 -0.68 14.29 -19.19
C VAL A 34 -0.64 13.67 -20.58
N LEU A 35 -0.71 12.34 -20.64
CA LEU A 35 -0.60 11.56 -21.87
C LEU A 35 -1.75 10.56 -22.00
N SER A 36 -2.18 10.29 -23.23
CA SER A 36 -2.85 9.04 -23.58
C SER A 36 -1.89 8.14 -24.35
N HIS A 37 -1.43 7.07 -23.70
CA HIS A 37 -0.28 6.29 -24.11
C HIS A 37 0.96 7.20 -24.31
N THR A 38 1.33 7.50 -25.56
CA THR A 38 2.44 8.41 -25.91
C THR A 38 1.97 9.76 -26.45
N SER A 39 0.67 9.94 -26.65
CA SER A 39 0.10 11.17 -27.23
C SER A 39 -0.19 12.20 -26.12
N PRO A 40 0.29 13.45 -26.23
CA PRO A 40 0.01 14.48 -25.22
C PRO A 40 -1.47 14.88 -25.20
N ILE A 41 -2.00 15.14 -23.99
CA ILE A 41 -3.34 15.69 -23.79
C ILE A 41 -3.23 17.13 -23.32
N GLY A 42 -3.38 18.08 -24.26
CA GLY A 42 -3.45 19.50 -23.94
C GLY A 42 -4.81 19.94 -23.42
N GLY A 43 -4.85 21.01 -22.62
CA GLY A 43 -6.09 21.55 -22.04
C GLY A 43 -6.63 20.76 -20.85
N SER A 44 -5.82 19.90 -20.23
CA SER A 44 -6.20 19.19 -19.01
C SER A 44 -5.96 20.09 -17.80
N HIS A 45 -6.94 20.25 -16.93
CA HIS A 45 -6.77 20.93 -15.64
C HIS A 45 -6.12 19.95 -14.66
N VAL A 46 -4.89 20.22 -14.24
CA VAL A 46 -4.10 19.36 -13.35
C VAL A 46 -4.06 20.00 -11.98
N THR A 47 -4.52 19.27 -10.97
CA THR A 47 -4.55 19.73 -9.58
C THR A 47 -3.67 18.84 -8.72
N LEU A 48 -2.81 19.45 -7.92
CA LEU A 48 -1.97 18.80 -6.91
C LEU A 48 -2.71 18.84 -5.57
N PHE A 49 -2.87 17.67 -4.97
CA PHE A 49 -3.57 17.49 -3.71
C PHE A 49 -2.63 16.93 -2.65
N LEU A 50 -2.87 17.38 -1.41
CA LEU A 50 -2.50 16.66 -0.20
C LEU A 50 -3.67 15.75 0.20
N ALA A 51 -3.39 14.46 0.34
CA ALA A 51 -4.39 13.49 0.79
C ALA A 51 -4.87 13.80 2.21
N GLY A 52 -6.15 13.58 2.47
CA GLY A 52 -6.75 13.77 3.78
C GLY A 52 -6.22 12.76 4.81
N GLY A 53 -6.18 13.17 6.09
CA GLY A 53 -5.73 12.31 7.19
C GLY A 53 -6.73 11.23 7.62
N GLU A 54 -7.98 11.31 7.13
CA GLU A 54 -9.00 10.27 7.28
C GLU A 54 -9.71 10.01 5.94
N GLN A 55 -10.30 8.83 5.78
CA GLN A 55 -11.14 8.52 4.62
C GLN A 55 -12.22 9.59 4.41
N GLY A 56 -12.35 10.09 3.19
CA GLY A 56 -13.38 11.09 2.85
C GLY A 56 -13.21 12.48 3.47
N THR A 57 -12.21 12.70 4.33
CA THR A 57 -11.91 14.04 4.86
C THR A 57 -11.16 14.88 3.84
N GLY A 58 -11.60 16.12 3.68
CA GLY A 58 -11.27 16.99 2.56
C GLY A 58 -9.77 17.15 2.30
N GLU A 59 -9.39 16.77 1.08
CA GLU A 59 -8.10 17.04 0.47
C GLU A 59 -7.77 18.53 0.57
N SER A 60 -6.49 18.86 0.76
CA SER A 60 -6.03 20.24 0.59
C SER A 60 -5.44 20.42 -0.81
N VAL A 61 -6.07 21.26 -1.63
CA VAL A 61 -5.49 21.66 -2.92
C VAL A 61 -4.23 22.48 -2.64
N LEU A 62 -3.09 21.99 -3.12
CA LEU A 62 -1.80 22.67 -2.97
C LEU A 62 -1.49 23.59 -4.15
N GLY A 63 -2.10 23.33 -5.31
CA GLY A 63 -1.96 24.14 -6.50
C GLY A 63 -2.54 23.46 -7.74
N SER A 64 -2.60 24.19 -8.84
CA SER A 64 -3.09 23.67 -10.12
C SER A 64 -2.44 24.38 -11.30
N ASP A 65 -2.45 23.73 -12.46
CA ASP A 65 -2.08 24.31 -13.75
C ASP A 65 -2.92 23.67 -14.87
N THR A 66 -2.88 24.21 -16.08
CA THR A 66 -3.53 23.63 -17.26
C THR A 66 -2.50 23.20 -18.28
N THR A 67 -2.61 21.97 -18.79
CA THR A 67 -1.62 21.46 -19.73
C THR A 67 -1.59 22.26 -21.03
N ASN A 68 -0.39 22.56 -21.52
CA ASN A 68 -0.22 23.13 -22.84
C ASN A 68 -0.46 22.09 -23.96
N ARG A 69 -0.31 22.48 -25.24
CA ARG A 69 -0.49 21.56 -26.39
C ARG A 69 0.38 20.31 -26.40
N HIS A 70 1.48 20.31 -25.64
CA HIS A 70 2.39 19.18 -25.47
C HIS A 70 2.08 18.36 -24.21
N GLY A 71 0.92 18.59 -23.59
CA GLY A 71 0.47 17.91 -22.38
C GLY A 71 1.22 18.33 -21.13
N PHE A 72 2.10 19.33 -21.20
CA PHE A 72 2.96 19.72 -20.08
C PHE A 72 2.27 20.69 -19.12
N PHE A 73 2.44 20.48 -17.82
CA PHE A 73 1.98 21.34 -16.73
C PHE A 73 3.14 21.66 -15.76
N ARG A 74 3.00 22.75 -15.01
CA ARG A 74 3.95 23.24 -14.00
C ARG A 74 3.21 23.96 -12.88
N ILE A 75 3.16 23.33 -11.70
CA ILE A 75 2.42 23.76 -10.51
C ILE A 75 3.40 24.23 -9.44
N PRO A 76 3.52 25.54 -9.18
CA PRO A 76 4.19 26.04 -7.99
C PRO A 76 3.37 25.69 -6.75
N TYR A 77 4.01 25.16 -5.70
CA TYR A 77 3.33 24.87 -4.44
C TYR A 77 4.27 24.98 -3.25
N THR A 78 3.69 25.01 -2.05
CA THR A 78 4.44 24.92 -0.79
C THR A 78 4.34 23.48 -0.28
N PRO A 79 5.46 22.76 -0.13
CA PRO A 79 5.46 21.40 0.39
C PRO A 79 4.85 21.32 1.79
N PRO A 80 4.03 20.31 2.10
CA PRO A 80 3.62 20.05 3.47
C PRO A 80 4.83 19.84 4.38
N ALA A 81 4.73 20.27 5.63
CA ALA A 81 5.79 20.07 6.62
C ALA A 81 5.90 18.61 7.08
N ASP A 82 4.82 17.84 6.98
CA ASP A 82 4.77 16.44 7.35
C ASP A 82 5.55 15.59 6.32
N PRO A 83 6.64 14.90 6.73
CA PRO A 83 7.43 14.05 5.84
C PRO A 83 6.71 12.78 5.40
N ASN A 84 5.57 12.44 5.99
CA ASN A 84 4.75 11.28 5.63
C ASN A 84 3.53 11.67 4.78
N ALA A 85 3.36 12.95 4.45
CA ALA A 85 2.25 13.45 3.65
C ALA A 85 2.16 12.78 2.28
N VAL A 86 1.03 12.16 1.94
CA VAL A 86 0.85 11.57 0.60
C VAL A 86 0.30 12.63 -0.36
N LEU A 87 1.08 12.92 -1.39
CA LEU A 87 0.69 13.81 -2.49
C LEU A 87 0.24 13.00 -3.72
N TYR A 88 -0.71 13.54 -4.47
CA TYR A 88 -1.14 12.99 -5.75
C TYR A 88 -1.67 14.09 -6.67
N LEU A 89 -1.75 13.78 -7.96
CA LEU A 89 -2.27 14.68 -8.98
C LEU A 89 -3.47 14.04 -9.66
N ILE A 90 -4.49 14.86 -9.92
CA ILE A 90 -5.59 14.53 -10.81
C ILE A 90 -5.52 15.44 -12.03
N ALA A 91 -5.63 14.85 -13.22
CA ALA A 91 -5.77 15.56 -14.48
C ALA A 91 -7.19 15.37 -15.02
N ASP A 92 -7.99 16.43 -14.98
CA ASP A 92 -9.28 16.52 -15.64
C ASP A 92 -9.05 17.00 -17.08
N GLY A 93 -9.16 16.07 -18.02
CA GLY A 93 -8.93 16.30 -19.44
C GLY A 93 -10.05 17.09 -20.11
N PRO A 94 -9.90 17.38 -21.43
CA PRO A 94 -10.88 18.14 -22.20
C PRO A 94 -12.30 17.53 -22.28
N SER A 95 -12.46 16.27 -21.87
CA SER A 95 -13.72 15.56 -21.78
C SER A 95 -13.83 14.97 -20.38
N ALA A 96 -15.03 15.01 -19.78
CA ALA A 96 -15.28 14.44 -18.44
C ALA A 96 -14.90 12.95 -18.33
N ALA A 97 -14.90 12.21 -19.44
CA ALA A 97 -14.46 10.82 -19.46
C ALA A 97 -12.96 10.65 -19.15
N VAL A 98 -12.15 11.69 -19.39
CA VAL A 98 -10.70 11.69 -19.18
C VAL A 98 -10.40 12.31 -17.82
N ARG A 99 -10.50 11.51 -16.77
CA ARG A 99 -9.97 11.84 -15.44
C ARG A 99 -8.87 10.84 -15.13
N PHE A 100 -7.63 11.30 -15.16
CA PHE A 100 -6.45 10.47 -14.90
C PHE A 100 -5.75 10.89 -13.61
N ALA A 101 -5.04 9.96 -12.98
CA ALA A 101 -4.41 10.17 -11.69
C ALA A 101 -2.98 9.64 -11.65
N THR A 102 -2.16 10.20 -10.76
CA THR A 102 -0.86 9.63 -10.37
C THR A 102 -0.57 9.97 -8.92
N VAL A 103 0.01 9.02 -8.18
CA VAL A 103 0.41 9.20 -6.79
C VAL A 103 1.90 9.53 -6.75
N LEU A 104 2.27 10.52 -5.93
CA LEU A 104 3.66 10.89 -5.67
C LEU A 104 4.17 10.17 -4.41
N GLY A 105 3.31 9.98 -3.40
CA GLY A 105 3.66 9.43 -2.10
C GLY A 105 4.13 10.52 -1.13
N ALA A 106 4.88 10.13 -0.09
CA ALA A 106 5.61 11.04 0.80
C ALA A 106 6.32 12.13 -0.02
N PRO A 107 6.49 13.38 0.47
CA PRO A 107 7.00 14.51 -0.30
C PRO A 107 8.47 14.31 -0.71
N ARG A 108 8.69 13.46 -1.69
CA ARG A 108 9.89 13.40 -2.51
C ARG A 108 9.56 14.17 -3.79
N TYR A 109 10.38 15.17 -4.07
CA TYR A 109 10.24 15.95 -5.29
C TYR A 109 10.51 15.05 -6.49
N PHE A 110 9.50 14.85 -7.33
CA PHE A 110 9.73 14.34 -8.68
C PHE A 110 9.97 15.54 -9.59
N GLU A 111 11.18 15.64 -10.16
CA GLU A 111 11.47 16.69 -11.15
C GLU A 111 10.49 16.68 -12.32
N ASN A 112 9.99 15.50 -12.70
CA ASN A 112 8.94 15.31 -13.69
C ASN A 112 8.09 14.10 -13.33
N VAL A 113 6.79 14.17 -13.62
CA VAL A 113 5.87 13.03 -13.52
C VAL A 113 5.05 12.85 -14.79
N THR A 114 4.51 11.65 -14.96
CA THR A 114 3.56 11.32 -16.01
C THR A 114 2.21 11.01 -15.39
N ILE A 115 1.14 11.55 -15.97
CA ILE A 115 -0.25 11.19 -15.69
C ILE A 115 -0.80 10.51 -16.95
N ASN A 116 -1.07 9.21 -16.88
CA ASN A 116 -1.59 8.42 -17.99
C ASN A 116 -2.48 7.27 -17.51
N GLU A 117 -2.83 6.37 -18.42
CA GLU A 117 -3.69 5.23 -18.12
C GLU A 117 -3.10 4.26 -17.10
N ARG A 118 -1.78 4.00 -17.15
CA ARG A 118 -1.11 3.08 -16.21
C ARG A 118 -1.03 3.69 -14.82
N THR A 119 -0.68 4.98 -14.71
CA THR A 119 -0.68 5.64 -13.41
C THR A 119 -2.09 5.73 -12.84
N THR A 120 -3.11 5.88 -13.69
CA THR A 120 -4.51 5.88 -13.26
C THR A 120 -4.94 4.50 -12.75
N VAL A 121 -4.62 3.42 -13.46
CA VAL A 121 -4.89 2.04 -12.98
C VAL A 121 -4.14 1.75 -11.69
N ALA A 122 -2.86 2.10 -11.60
CA ALA A 122 -2.08 1.91 -10.38
C ALA A 122 -2.67 2.70 -9.21
N THR A 123 -3.12 3.94 -9.44
CA THR A 123 -3.81 4.76 -8.42
C THR A 123 -5.10 4.07 -7.99
N ALA A 124 -5.95 3.66 -8.93
CA ALA A 124 -7.23 3.04 -8.64
C ALA A 124 -7.11 1.75 -7.83
N TYR A 125 -6.10 0.92 -8.10
CA TYR A 125 -5.90 -0.36 -7.41
C TYR A 125 -5.19 -0.20 -6.07
N ALA A 126 -4.10 0.56 -6.02
CA ALA A 126 -3.34 0.73 -4.79
C ALA A 126 -4.11 1.57 -3.76
N MET A 127 -4.86 2.57 -4.23
CA MET A 127 -5.64 3.47 -3.38
C MET A 127 -7.13 3.09 -3.30
N ALA A 128 -7.54 1.89 -3.74
CA ALA A 128 -8.95 1.52 -3.83
C ALA A 128 -9.72 1.79 -2.53
N GLN A 129 -9.15 1.37 -1.39
CA GLN A 129 -9.75 1.58 -0.07
C GLN A 129 -9.63 3.02 0.42
N PHE A 130 -8.84 3.87 -0.22
CA PHE A 130 -8.62 5.27 0.19
C PHE A 130 -9.34 6.26 -0.73
N ILE A 131 -10.02 5.78 -1.78
CA ILE A 131 -10.76 6.62 -2.72
C ILE A 131 -12.25 6.68 -2.35
N VAL A 132 -12.72 7.87 -1.99
CA VAL A 132 -14.15 8.16 -1.79
C VAL A 132 -14.50 9.38 -2.66
N ASP A 133 -15.55 9.29 -3.48
CA ASP A 133 -15.96 10.36 -4.42
C ASP A 133 -14.83 10.89 -5.32
N GLY A 134 -13.94 9.99 -5.76
CA GLY A 134 -12.79 10.34 -6.61
C GLY A 134 -11.69 11.13 -5.90
N ARG A 135 -11.67 11.09 -4.56
CA ARG A 135 -10.70 11.75 -3.67
C ARG A 135 -9.93 10.76 -2.83
N ILE A 136 -8.64 11.01 -2.59
CA ILE A 136 -7.76 10.11 -1.83
C ILE A 136 -7.55 10.64 -0.40
N GLY A 137 -7.83 9.82 0.61
CA GLY A 137 -7.57 10.13 2.02
C GLY A 137 -7.55 8.88 2.90
N GLY A 138 -6.77 8.93 3.98
CA GLY A 138 -6.54 7.78 4.85
C GLY A 138 -5.55 8.06 5.96
N ARG A 139 -5.62 7.23 7.02
CA ARG A 139 -4.70 7.32 8.16
C ARG A 139 -3.35 6.66 7.82
N SER A 140 -2.30 7.16 8.47
CA SER A 140 -0.98 6.52 8.49
C SER A 140 -1.02 5.22 9.31
N PRO A 141 -0.23 4.19 8.96
CA PRO A 141 0.67 4.09 7.80
C PRO A 141 0.00 3.54 6.52
N GLY A 142 -1.29 3.15 6.59
CA GLY A 142 -1.97 2.47 5.49
C GLY A 142 -1.95 3.23 4.16
N LEU A 143 -2.14 4.55 4.20
CA LEU A 143 -2.10 5.38 3.00
C LEU A 143 -0.70 5.46 2.37
N GLN A 144 0.35 5.50 3.21
CA GLN A 144 1.75 5.51 2.78
C GLN A 144 2.14 4.16 2.18
N ASN A 145 1.69 3.06 2.76
CA ASN A 145 1.89 1.71 2.24
C ASN A 145 1.22 1.56 0.87
N ALA A 146 -0.02 2.05 0.71
CA ALA A 146 -0.69 2.10 -0.58
C ALA A 146 0.07 2.96 -1.61
N ALA A 147 0.70 4.06 -1.20
CA ALA A 147 1.58 4.83 -2.07
C ALA A 147 2.85 4.05 -2.45
N GLY A 148 3.35 3.18 -1.58
CA GLY A 148 4.39 2.19 -1.86
C GLY A 148 3.95 1.20 -2.95
N THR A 149 2.82 0.53 -2.74
CA THR A 149 2.24 -0.43 -3.71
C THR A 149 2.00 0.19 -5.09
N PHE A 150 1.58 1.46 -5.14
CA PHE A 150 1.46 2.19 -6.41
C PHE A 150 2.78 2.14 -7.22
N ARG A 151 3.93 2.31 -6.56
CA ARG A 151 5.26 2.32 -7.20
C ARG A 151 5.71 0.95 -7.69
N ASP A 152 5.20 -0.12 -7.09
CA ASP A 152 5.46 -1.48 -7.56
C ASP A 152 4.79 -1.74 -8.92
N LEU A 153 3.62 -1.13 -9.13
CA LEU A 153 2.82 -1.26 -10.36
C LEU A 153 3.31 -0.34 -11.49
N VAL A 154 3.71 0.89 -11.16
CA VAL A 154 4.04 1.92 -12.15
C VAL A 154 5.18 2.82 -11.69
N ASP A 155 6.02 3.24 -12.63
CA ASP A 155 6.97 4.33 -12.40
C ASP A 155 6.26 5.69 -12.63
N PRO A 156 6.11 6.54 -11.60
CA PRO A 156 5.43 7.82 -11.73
C PRO A 156 6.14 8.82 -12.64
N VAL A 157 7.46 8.69 -12.82
CA VAL A 157 8.25 9.58 -13.69
C VAL A 157 7.94 9.27 -15.15
N THR A 158 8.04 7.99 -15.52
CA THR A 158 7.92 7.57 -16.92
C THR A 158 6.50 7.18 -17.34
N GLY A 159 5.61 6.91 -16.37
CA GLY A 159 4.27 6.37 -16.61
C GLY A 159 4.29 4.96 -17.22
N ARG A 160 5.40 4.24 -17.08
CA ARG A 160 5.57 2.85 -17.57
C ARG A 160 5.41 1.86 -16.42
N VAL A 161 5.30 0.59 -16.76
CA VAL A 161 5.23 -0.51 -15.78
C VAL A 161 6.42 -0.39 -14.82
N GLY A 162 6.13 -0.48 -13.51
CA GLY A 162 7.12 -0.40 -12.44
C GLY A 162 8.09 -1.58 -12.46
N ALA A 163 9.23 -1.43 -11.78
CA ALA A 163 10.29 -2.44 -11.80
C ALA A 163 9.84 -3.78 -11.20
N VAL A 164 9.08 -3.75 -10.09
CA VAL A 164 8.56 -4.93 -9.39
C VAL A 164 7.59 -5.71 -10.25
N LEU A 165 6.60 -5.03 -10.86
CA LEU A 165 5.65 -5.66 -11.77
C LEU A 165 6.29 -6.10 -13.10
N GLY A 166 7.27 -5.34 -13.62
CA GLY A 166 7.86 -5.53 -14.93
C GLY A 166 8.94 -6.61 -15.01
N SER A 167 9.51 -7.01 -13.88
CA SER A 167 10.65 -7.94 -13.81
C SER A 167 10.25 -9.28 -13.20
N PRO A 168 11.01 -10.37 -13.44
CA PRO A 168 10.87 -11.61 -12.66
C PRO A 168 10.93 -11.33 -11.15
N PRO A 169 10.15 -12.02 -10.31
CA PRO A 169 9.31 -13.18 -10.62
C PRO A 169 7.93 -12.81 -11.20
N ASN A 170 7.65 -11.53 -11.43
CA ASN A 170 6.46 -11.05 -12.13
C ASN A 170 6.75 -11.00 -13.64
N GLY A 171 6.72 -9.81 -14.26
CA GLY A 171 6.98 -9.64 -15.67
C GLY A 171 6.15 -10.60 -16.53
N LEU A 172 6.83 -11.44 -17.31
CA LEU A 172 6.16 -12.43 -18.16
C LEU A 172 5.79 -13.74 -17.44
N GLN A 173 6.33 -13.97 -16.24
CA GLN A 173 6.14 -15.21 -15.47
C GLN A 173 4.78 -15.25 -14.74
N THR A 174 4.18 -14.09 -14.47
CA THR A 174 2.80 -13.98 -13.97
C THR A 174 1.87 -13.37 -15.02
N SER A 175 0.55 -13.47 -14.81
CA SER A 175 -0.45 -12.79 -15.65
C SER A 175 -0.60 -11.31 -15.30
N THR A 176 -0.12 -10.87 -14.13
CA THR A 176 -0.41 -9.56 -13.53
C THR A 176 -0.03 -8.39 -14.43
N MET A 177 1.16 -8.43 -15.06
CA MET A 177 1.56 -7.35 -15.99
C MET A 177 0.66 -7.29 -17.23
N ARG A 178 0.18 -8.45 -17.73
CA ARG A 178 -0.77 -8.53 -18.84
C ARG A 178 -2.15 -8.00 -18.44
N THR A 179 -2.62 -8.33 -17.24
CA THR A 179 -3.87 -7.81 -16.66
C THR A 179 -3.80 -6.28 -16.51
N PHE A 180 -2.74 -5.77 -15.86
CA PHE A 180 -2.49 -4.34 -15.65
C PHE A 180 -2.49 -3.53 -16.95
N ASN A 181 -1.77 -3.99 -17.98
CA ASN A 181 -1.78 -3.32 -19.29
C ASN A 181 -3.14 -3.40 -20.00
N SER A 182 -3.90 -4.49 -19.81
CA SER A 182 -5.23 -4.64 -20.39
C SER A 182 -6.24 -3.68 -19.74
N LEU A 183 -6.14 -3.46 -18.42
CA LEU A 183 -6.89 -2.41 -17.72
C LEU A 183 -6.54 -1.02 -18.27
N ALA A 184 -5.24 -0.72 -18.40
CA ALA A 184 -4.80 0.57 -18.94
C ALA A 184 -5.33 0.80 -20.37
N ASN A 185 -5.39 -0.24 -21.20
CA ASN A 185 -5.96 -0.16 -22.55
C ASN A 185 -7.45 0.22 -22.58
N MET A 186 -8.23 -0.17 -21.56
CA MET A 186 -9.62 0.31 -21.45
C MET A 186 -9.66 1.83 -21.22
N LEU A 187 -8.76 2.36 -20.40
CA LEU A 187 -8.68 3.80 -20.15
C LEU A 187 -8.13 4.57 -21.38
N VAL A 188 -7.29 3.93 -22.21
CA VAL A 188 -6.85 4.52 -23.49
C VAL A 188 -8.08 4.78 -24.36
N GLY A 189 -9.00 3.82 -24.43
CA GLY A 189 -10.24 3.98 -25.19
C GLY A 189 -11.09 5.16 -24.72
N CYS A 190 -11.08 5.48 -23.42
CA CYS A 190 -11.81 6.62 -22.87
C CYS A 190 -11.27 7.96 -23.39
N ALA A 191 -9.94 8.09 -23.49
CA ALA A 191 -9.29 9.27 -24.07
C ALA A 191 -9.45 9.37 -25.60
N ARG A 192 -9.69 8.25 -26.29
CA ARG A 192 -9.78 8.20 -27.75
C ARG A 192 -11.20 8.39 -28.29
N SER A 193 -12.23 7.96 -27.54
CA SER A 193 -13.60 7.93 -28.06
C SER A 193 -14.64 8.10 -26.95
N PRO A 194 -15.41 9.20 -26.93
CA PRO A 194 -16.52 9.38 -25.99
C PRO A 194 -17.57 8.27 -26.09
N LYS A 195 -17.80 7.73 -27.30
CA LYS A 195 -18.71 6.59 -27.52
C LYS A 195 -18.20 5.32 -26.86
N TYR A 196 -16.89 5.06 -26.97
CA TYR A 196 -16.25 3.96 -26.26
C TYR A 196 -16.37 4.15 -24.75
N ALA A 197 -16.01 5.33 -24.24
CA ALA A 197 -16.06 5.65 -22.81
C ALA A 197 -17.44 5.36 -22.22
N LYS A 198 -18.51 5.85 -22.86
CA LYS A 198 -19.89 5.60 -22.44
C LYS A 198 -20.25 4.11 -22.43
N ALA A 199 -19.73 3.32 -23.36
CA ALA A 199 -19.96 1.88 -23.39
C ALA A 199 -19.18 1.15 -22.31
N PHE A 200 -17.89 1.47 -22.16
CA PHE A 200 -17.03 0.95 -21.11
C PHE A 200 -17.56 1.24 -19.70
N PHE A 201 -18.05 2.46 -19.44
CA PHE A 201 -18.62 2.83 -18.15
C PHE A 201 -19.84 1.97 -17.76
N ARG A 202 -20.67 1.56 -18.73
CA ARG A 202 -21.76 0.60 -18.45
C ARG A 202 -21.23 -0.78 -18.03
N LEU A 203 -20.09 -1.20 -18.57
CA LEU A 203 -19.44 -2.46 -18.19
C LEU A 203 -18.76 -2.36 -16.82
N ALA A 204 -18.19 -1.20 -16.50
CA ALA A 204 -17.57 -0.88 -15.21
C ALA A 204 -18.58 -0.38 -14.16
N THR A 205 -19.89 -0.53 -14.39
CA THR A 205 -20.93 -0.20 -13.42
C THR A 205 -21.01 -1.31 -12.38
N PRO A 206 -20.80 -1.02 -11.08
CA PRO A 206 -20.85 -2.01 -10.03
C PRO A 206 -22.28 -2.54 -9.83
N PRO A 207 -22.43 -3.78 -9.35
CA PRO A 207 -23.75 -4.33 -9.04
C PRO A 207 -24.44 -3.49 -7.95
N GLY A 208 -25.58 -2.89 -8.30
CA GLY A 208 -26.38 -2.06 -7.37
C GLY A 208 -25.89 -0.62 -7.19
N GLY A 209 -24.79 -0.20 -7.83
CA GLY A 209 -24.25 1.16 -7.73
C GLY A 209 -24.37 1.98 -9.02
N PRO A 210 -24.00 3.27 -8.96
CA PRO A 210 -24.07 4.15 -10.13
C PRO A 210 -23.00 3.83 -11.17
N ALA A 211 -23.31 4.10 -12.43
CA ALA A 211 -22.32 4.02 -13.49
C ALA A 211 -21.23 5.09 -13.27
N PRO A 212 -19.94 4.77 -13.47
CA PRO A 212 -18.87 5.76 -13.42
C PRO A 212 -19.06 6.79 -14.55
N ASP A 213 -18.71 8.03 -14.28
CA ASP A 213 -18.74 9.13 -15.24
C ASP A 213 -17.35 9.46 -15.83
N ASN A 214 -16.29 8.87 -15.27
CA ASN A 214 -14.90 9.11 -15.64
C ASN A 214 -14.01 7.85 -15.55
N ALA A 215 -12.86 7.91 -16.21
CA ALA A 215 -11.91 6.79 -16.31
C ALA A 215 -11.34 6.32 -14.95
N LEU A 216 -11.02 7.24 -14.04
CA LEU A 216 -10.53 6.89 -12.70
C LEU A 216 -11.59 6.12 -11.91
N GLN A 217 -12.82 6.63 -11.85
CA GLN A 217 -13.91 5.95 -11.13
C GLN A 217 -14.24 4.59 -11.74
N ALA A 218 -14.18 4.46 -13.07
CA ALA A 218 -14.37 3.17 -13.72
C ALA A 218 -13.29 2.15 -13.32
N ALA A 219 -12.03 2.57 -13.19
CA ALA A 219 -10.95 1.71 -12.72
C ALA A 219 -11.12 1.33 -11.24
N VAL A 220 -11.55 2.27 -10.39
CA VAL A 220 -11.86 2.02 -8.96
C VAL A 220 -12.98 1.00 -8.81
N ASN A 221 -14.05 1.14 -9.60
CA ASN A 221 -15.15 0.16 -9.60
C ASN A 221 -14.67 -1.24 -10.01
N ILE A 222 -13.80 -1.35 -11.02
CA ILE A 222 -13.25 -2.66 -11.42
C ILE A 222 -12.34 -3.23 -10.31
N ALA A 223 -11.59 -2.38 -9.58
CA ALA A 223 -10.77 -2.84 -8.47
C ALA A 223 -11.63 -3.43 -7.33
N HIS A 224 -12.73 -2.78 -6.95
CA HIS A 224 -13.64 -3.28 -5.90
C HIS A 224 -14.49 -4.48 -6.33
N TYR A 225 -14.88 -4.54 -7.61
CA TYR A 225 -15.77 -5.57 -8.16
C TYR A 225 -15.05 -6.36 -9.25
N SER A 226 -13.86 -6.86 -8.95
CA SER A 226 -12.95 -7.46 -9.93
C SER A 226 -13.48 -8.72 -10.63
N TRP A 227 -14.52 -9.35 -10.07
CA TRP A 227 -15.20 -10.53 -10.61
C TRP A 227 -16.34 -10.18 -11.60
N TRP A 228 -16.67 -8.90 -11.76
CA TRP A 228 -17.85 -8.44 -12.50
C TRP A 228 -17.56 -8.17 -13.99
N ASN A 229 -18.46 -8.59 -14.88
CA ASN A 229 -18.43 -8.32 -16.33
C ASN A 229 -17.14 -8.71 -17.08
N ASN A 230 -16.39 -9.69 -16.57
CA ASN A 230 -15.01 -9.96 -17.01
C ASN A 230 -14.84 -10.17 -18.52
N SER A 231 -15.69 -10.99 -19.15
CA SER A 231 -15.61 -11.27 -20.59
C SER A 231 -15.83 -10.02 -21.44
N LEU A 232 -16.79 -9.18 -21.07
CA LEU A 232 -17.10 -7.94 -21.80
C LEU A 232 -16.01 -6.88 -21.60
N LEU A 233 -15.49 -6.75 -20.37
CA LEU A 233 -14.34 -5.90 -20.09
C LEU A 233 -13.10 -6.36 -20.85
N PHE A 234 -12.89 -7.67 -20.99
CA PHE A 234 -11.79 -8.20 -21.78
C PHE A 234 -11.90 -7.77 -23.25
N TYR A 235 -13.07 -7.91 -23.87
CA TYR A 235 -13.28 -7.40 -25.24
C TYR A 235 -13.06 -5.87 -25.32
N ALA A 236 -13.50 -5.12 -24.31
CA ALA A 236 -13.26 -3.67 -24.26
C ALA A 236 -11.76 -3.34 -24.24
N SER A 237 -10.93 -4.13 -23.52
CA SER A 237 -9.47 -3.93 -23.45
C SER A 237 -8.75 -4.15 -24.79
N LEU A 238 -9.36 -4.88 -25.72
CA LEU A 238 -8.77 -5.19 -27.03
C LEU A 238 -9.03 -4.10 -28.08
N VAL A 239 -10.01 -3.22 -27.87
CA VAL A 239 -10.39 -2.19 -28.86
C VAL A 239 -9.26 -1.18 -29.11
N TYR A 240 -8.64 -0.71 -28.03
CA TYR A 240 -7.50 0.22 -28.08
C TYR A 240 -6.36 -0.36 -27.24
N SER A 241 -5.49 -1.17 -27.83
CA SER A 241 -4.53 -1.98 -27.07
C SER A 241 -3.04 -1.61 -27.23
N PRO A 242 -2.60 -0.34 -27.05
CA PRO A 242 -1.21 0.03 -27.21
C PRO A 242 -0.31 -0.38 -26.03
N CYS A 243 -0.85 -0.55 -24.83
CA CYS A 243 -0.12 -1.09 -23.68
C CYS A 243 0.05 -2.60 -23.86
N ARG A 244 1.30 -3.04 -24.05
CA ARG A 244 1.69 -4.44 -24.23
C ARG A 244 2.64 -4.89 -23.13
N PRO A 245 2.70 -6.20 -22.82
CA PRO A 245 1.82 -7.27 -23.33
C PRO A 245 0.41 -7.22 -22.71
N VAL A 246 -0.57 -7.88 -23.33
CA VAL A 246 -1.99 -7.94 -22.88
C VAL A 246 -2.40 -9.36 -22.55
N LEU A 247 -3.54 -9.53 -21.87
CA LEU A 247 -4.17 -10.82 -21.64
C LEU A 247 -4.50 -11.53 -22.97
N TRP A 248 -4.38 -12.86 -22.97
CA TRP A 248 -4.67 -13.69 -24.15
C TRP A 248 -6.12 -14.20 -24.20
N SER A 249 -6.78 -14.26 -23.04
CA SER A 249 -8.18 -14.64 -22.88
C SER A 249 -8.81 -13.78 -21.79
N ALA A 250 -10.14 -13.80 -21.72
CA ALA A 250 -10.87 -13.17 -20.62
C ALA A 250 -10.40 -13.77 -19.28
N PRO A 251 -10.09 -12.95 -18.27
CA PRO A 251 -9.72 -13.44 -16.96
C PRO A 251 -10.98 -13.78 -16.14
N GLU A 252 -10.83 -14.59 -15.10
CA GLU A 252 -11.89 -14.83 -14.11
C GLU A 252 -12.01 -13.68 -13.09
N THR A 253 -10.98 -12.84 -13.01
CA THR A 253 -10.94 -11.66 -12.15
C THR A 253 -9.97 -10.62 -12.71
N TRP A 254 -10.29 -9.35 -12.51
CA TRP A 254 -9.40 -8.22 -12.77
C TRP A 254 -8.49 -7.87 -11.59
N ALA A 255 -8.40 -8.73 -10.56
CA ALA A 255 -7.48 -8.56 -9.45
C ALA A 255 -6.02 -8.58 -9.93
N LEU A 256 -5.16 -7.83 -9.23
CA LEU A 256 -3.72 -7.79 -9.46
C LEU A 256 -3.00 -8.48 -8.31
N ALA A 257 -2.31 -9.59 -8.60
CA ALA A 257 -1.50 -10.31 -7.63
C ALA A 257 -0.02 -10.05 -7.90
N ILE A 258 0.68 -9.36 -7.01
CA ILE A 258 2.13 -9.15 -7.13
C ILE A 258 2.81 -10.30 -6.38
N ARG A 259 3.77 -10.95 -7.05
CA ARG A 259 4.60 -11.96 -6.43
C ARG A 259 5.90 -11.33 -5.95
N TYR A 260 6.21 -11.53 -4.68
CA TYR A 260 7.53 -11.25 -4.10
C TYR A 260 8.27 -12.59 -3.94
N VAL A 261 9.57 -12.59 -4.23
CA VAL A 261 10.47 -13.73 -3.98
C VAL A 261 11.74 -13.13 -3.41
N GLY A 262 12.12 -13.60 -2.22
CA GLY A 262 13.38 -13.25 -1.59
C GLY A 262 14.51 -14.09 -2.16
N SER A 263 15.74 -13.58 -2.09
CA SER A 263 16.92 -14.44 -2.14
C SER A 263 17.34 -14.75 -0.72
N PHE A 264 17.76 -15.99 -0.44
CA PHE A 264 18.28 -16.39 0.87
C PHE A 264 19.20 -15.30 1.45
N PRO A 265 18.92 -14.77 2.64
CA PRO A 265 18.03 -15.33 3.67
C PRO A 265 16.57 -14.81 3.71
N GLU A 266 16.01 -14.19 2.66
CA GLU A 266 14.79 -13.35 2.83
C GLU A 266 13.40 -14.04 2.71
N PHE A 267 13.21 -15.10 1.90
CA PHE A 267 11.93 -15.85 1.84
C PHE A 267 12.17 -17.29 1.30
N ASP A 268 12.31 -18.29 2.18
CA ASP A 268 12.59 -19.72 1.87
C ASP A 268 11.44 -20.68 2.23
N GLY A 269 10.23 -20.17 2.49
CA GLY A 269 9.09 -21.02 2.82
C GLY A 269 8.00 -20.28 3.60
N PRO A 270 7.70 -19.00 3.34
CA PRO A 270 6.93 -18.17 4.27
C PRO A 270 5.58 -18.80 4.63
N GLU A 271 5.35 -19.01 5.93
CA GLU A 271 4.18 -19.75 6.43
C GLU A 271 3.03 -18.85 6.85
N ALA A 272 3.31 -17.67 7.41
CA ALA A 272 2.30 -16.70 7.82
C ALA A 272 2.79 -15.24 7.81
N VAL A 273 1.82 -14.32 7.82
CA VAL A 273 2.05 -12.87 7.87
C VAL A 273 1.09 -12.23 8.88
N ALA A 274 1.58 -11.24 9.63
CA ALA A 274 0.78 -10.38 10.50
C ALA A 274 1.02 -8.91 10.14
N PHE A 275 0.04 -8.05 10.47
CA PHE A 275 0.14 -6.61 10.27
C PHE A 275 -0.11 -5.89 11.60
N ASP A 276 0.65 -4.84 11.84
CA ASP A 276 0.54 -3.96 13.00
C ASP A 276 0.53 -2.49 12.51
N PRO A 277 -0.38 -1.62 12.99
CA PRO A 277 -0.39 -0.20 12.63
C PRO A 277 0.86 0.59 13.06
N ASP A 278 1.56 0.16 14.11
CA ASP A 278 2.73 0.84 14.66
C ASP A 278 4.05 0.32 14.04
N VAL A 279 4.01 -0.83 13.35
CA VAL A 279 5.11 -1.36 12.52
C VAL A 279 4.85 -1.08 11.03
N PRO A 280 5.67 -0.25 10.37
CA PRO A 280 5.56 -0.04 8.92
C PRO A 280 5.74 -1.37 8.16
N GLN A 281 4.63 -1.81 7.54
CA GLN A 281 4.46 -3.08 6.79
C GLN A 281 4.65 -4.39 7.60
N GLY A 282 3.95 -5.43 7.15
CA GLY A 282 3.71 -6.65 7.94
C GLY A 282 4.95 -7.47 8.30
N VAL A 283 4.81 -8.27 9.34
CA VAL A 283 5.81 -9.22 9.82
C VAL A 283 5.55 -10.59 9.19
N VAL A 284 6.58 -11.22 8.61
CA VAL A 284 6.49 -12.56 7.98
C VAL A 284 7.27 -13.58 8.79
N VAL A 285 6.72 -14.80 8.92
CA VAL A 285 7.40 -15.97 9.47
C VAL A 285 7.91 -16.85 8.33
N ASP A 286 9.15 -17.34 8.45
CA ASP A 286 9.83 -18.17 7.45
C ASP A 286 10.84 -19.16 8.09
N ASP A 287 10.57 -20.47 8.13
CA ASP A 287 11.57 -21.53 8.42
C ASP A 287 12.46 -21.27 9.68
N ALA A 288 11.87 -20.69 10.74
CA ALA A 288 12.45 -20.22 12.02
C ALA A 288 12.65 -18.70 12.17
N TRP A 289 12.51 -17.91 11.11
CA TRP A 289 12.75 -16.46 11.13
C TRP A 289 11.47 -15.65 11.27
N VAL A 290 11.62 -14.48 11.88
CA VAL A 290 10.61 -13.41 11.87
C VAL A 290 11.24 -12.21 11.17
N PHE A 291 10.57 -11.75 10.12
CA PHE A 291 11.06 -10.73 9.20
C PHE A 291 10.17 -9.49 9.23
N ASP A 292 10.77 -8.33 9.50
CA ASP A 292 10.14 -7.03 9.24
C ASP A 292 10.33 -6.68 7.76
N ILE A 293 9.22 -6.57 7.03
CA ILE A 293 9.24 -6.41 5.57
C ILE A 293 9.73 -5.04 5.08
N ASP A 294 9.77 -4.02 5.95
CA ASP A 294 10.24 -2.68 5.61
C ASP A 294 11.73 -2.49 5.87
N THR A 295 12.22 -3.03 6.98
CA THR A 295 13.62 -2.88 7.40
C THR A 295 14.52 -3.98 6.87
N GLY A 296 13.92 -5.11 6.45
CA GLY A 296 14.66 -6.31 6.10
C GLY A 296 15.42 -6.93 7.27
N THR A 297 15.10 -6.51 8.50
CA THR A 297 15.80 -6.99 9.69
C THR A 297 15.26 -8.35 10.11
N LEU A 298 16.20 -9.24 10.38
CA LEU A 298 15.95 -10.60 10.86
C LEU A 298 16.02 -10.61 12.39
N ALA A 299 14.97 -11.11 13.04
CA ALA A 299 15.10 -11.62 14.39
C ALA A 299 15.80 -12.99 14.35
N ASP A 300 16.91 -13.15 15.09
CA ASP A 300 17.66 -14.41 15.16
C ASP A 300 16.77 -15.55 15.73
N PRO A 301 16.63 -16.70 15.03
CA PRO A 301 15.85 -17.86 15.45
C PRO A 301 16.34 -18.52 16.74
N ALA A 302 17.50 -18.13 17.28
CA ALA A 302 18.07 -18.73 18.49
C ALA A 302 17.28 -18.46 19.79
N GLY A 303 16.04 -17.95 19.71
CA GLY A 303 15.19 -17.58 20.83
C GLY A 303 13.76 -18.08 20.73
N GLY A 304 13.18 -18.50 21.85
CA GLY A 304 11.79 -18.97 21.95
C GLY A 304 11.62 -20.49 21.82
N GLY A 305 12.73 -21.21 21.61
CA GLY A 305 12.77 -22.68 21.54
C GLY A 305 12.02 -23.30 20.35
N MET A 306 11.67 -22.51 19.35
CA MET A 306 10.82 -22.91 18.23
C MET A 306 11.49 -23.97 17.34
N SER A 307 10.70 -24.91 16.82
CA SER A 307 11.19 -25.95 15.90
C SER A 307 10.70 -25.77 14.47
N ILE A 308 9.42 -25.43 14.27
CA ILE A 308 8.81 -25.14 12.96
C ILE A 308 7.76 -24.05 13.22
N PRO A 309 8.12 -22.76 13.19
CA PRO A 309 7.11 -21.72 13.40
C PRO A 309 6.12 -21.70 12.23
N TRP A 310 4.87 -21.32 12.48
CA TRP A 310 3.83 -21.40 11.45
C TRP A 310 2.81 -20.28 11.51
N GLY A 311 2.20 -20.06 12.67
CA GLY A 311 1.23 -18.97 12.87
C GLY A 311 1.88 -17.76 13.52
N ILE A 312 1.46 -16.55 13.15
CA ILE A 312 1.92 -15.30 13.76
C ILE A 312 0.74 -14.38 14.11
N ALA A 313 0.86 -13.70 15.25
CA ALA A 313 -0.02 -12.60 15.67
C ALA A 313 0.81 -11.53 16.38
N VAL A 314 0.27 -10.32 16.48
CA VAL A 314 0.88 -9.22 17.24
C VAL A 314 -0.11 -8.77 18.32
N ASP A 315 0.39 -8.50 19.52
CA ASP A 315 -0.43 -8.09 20.66
C ASP A 315 -0.47 -6.57 20.89
N GLY A 316 -1.20 -6.12 21.92
CA GLY A 316 -1.34 -4.69 22.20
C GLY A 316 -0.10 -3.99 22.76
N ASN A 317 1.01 -4.70 22.94
CA ASN A 317 2.33 -4.15 23.28
C ASN A 317 3.31 -4.20 22.08
N ASP A 318 2.80 -4.51 20.89
CA ASP A 318 3.56 -4.76 19.65
C ASP A 318 4.45 -6.01 19.73
N ASP A 319 4.23 -6.92 20.70
CA ASP A 319 4.98 -8.17 20.80
C ASP A 319 4.48 -9.20 19.77
N VAL A 320 5.41 -9.92 19.17
CA VAL A 320 5.13 -10.94 18.16
C VAL A 320 4.95 -12.30 18.82
N TRP A 321 3.78 -12.90 18.60
CA TRP A 321 3.43 -14.23 19.07
C TRP A 321 3.51 -15.23 17.93
N VAL A 322 4.22 -16.33 18.16
CA VAL A 322 4.49 -17.33 17.12
C VAL A 322 4.07 -18.72 17.58
N ALA A 323 3.16 -19.34 16.84
CA ALA A 323 2.77 -20.73 17.01
C ALA A 323 3.88 -21.65 16.48
N ASP A 324 4.35 -22.58 17.32
CA ASP A 324 5.34 -23.58 16.93
C ASP A 324 4.64 -24.90 16.54
N PHE A 325 4.54 -25.13 15.23
CA PHE A 325 3.99 -26.34 14.64
C PHE A 325 4.81 -27.57 15.01
N GLY A 326 6.12 -27.43 15.22
CA GLY A 326 7.04 -28.55 15.44
C GLY A 326 7.34 -28.87 16.90
N GLY A 327 7.18 -27.91 17.82
CA GLY A 327 7.79 -27.99 19.16
C GLY A 327 6.88 -27.84 20.37
N GLN A 328 5.55 -27.98 20.22
CA GLN A 328 4.55 -27.98 21.31
C GLN A 328 4.69 -26.79 22.28
N ARG A 329 4.92 -25.61 21.72
CA ARG A 329 5.14 -24.38 22.48
C ARG A 329 4.59 -23.17 21.73
N LEU A 330 4.45 -22.08 22.46
CA LEU A 330 4.12 -20.76 21.95
C LEU A 330 5.31 -19.84 22.22
N ALA A 331 5.84 -19.15 21.20
CA ALA A 331 6.88 -18.15 21.40
C ALA A 331 6.29 -16.74 21.47
N GLN A 332 6.97 -15.87 22.23
CA GLN A 332 6.72 -14.45 22.27
C GLN A 332 8.06 -13.75 22.06
N LEU A 333 8.09 -12.85 21.09
CA LEU A 333 9.24 -12.03 20.75
C LEU A 333 8.89 -10.58 21.04
N ASP A 334 9.84 -9.87 21.65
CA ASP A 334 9.75 -8.43 21.86
C ASP A 334 9.70 -7.74 20.49
N GLY A 335 8.63 -6.97 20.23
CA GLY A 335 8.39 -6.34 18.94
C GLY A 335 9.52 -5.43 18.45
N ALA A 336 10.19 -4.74 19.39
CA ALA A 336 11.23 -3.77 19.07
C ALA A 336 12.60 -4.40 18.78
N SER A 337 12.94 -5.49 19.48
CA SER A 337 14.26 -6.12 19.40
C SER A 337 14.27 -7.46 18.67
N GLY A 338 13.08 -8.04 18.41
CA GLY A 338 12.91 -9.38 17.87
C GLY A 338 13.38 -10.49 18.82
N ARG A 339 13.75 -10.17 20.06
CA ARG A 339 14.33 -11.13 21.00
C ARG A 339 13.23 -11.91 21.72
N PRO A 340 13.46 -13.17 22.06
CA PRO A 340 12.49 -13.92 22.86
C PRO A 340 12.28 -13.26 24.22
N VAL A 341 11.02 -13.01 24.57
CA VAL A 341 10.61 -12.62 25.93
C VAL A 341 10.82 -13.81 26.88
N ALA A 342 10.45 -15.00 26.41
CA ALA A 342 10.71 -16.27 27.08
C ALA A 342 11.69 -17.12 26.24
N PRO A 343 12.93 -17.39 26.71
CA PRO A 343 13.96 -18.07 25.90
C PRO A 343 13.56 -19.43 25.33
N GLU A 344 12.72 -20.19 26.03
CA GLU A 344 12.23 -21.51 25.61
C GLU A 344 10.77 -21.48 25.13
N GLY A 345 10.17 -20.29 25.06
CA GLY A 345 8.73 -20.11 24.84
C GLY A 345 7.89 -20.56 26.03
N TYR A 346 6.60 -20.79 25.76
CA TYR A 346 5.58 -21.27 26.69
C TYR A 346 5.20 -22.72 26.31
N PRO A 347 5.88 -23.74 26.86
CA PRO A 347 5.56 -25.14 26.60
C PRO A 347 4.27 -25.56 27.33
N SER A 348 3.50 -26.45 26.72
CA SER A 348 2.35 -27.10 27.37
C SER A 348 2.05 -28.45 26.71
N ASP A 349 1.65 -29.42 27.52
CA ASP A 349 1.15 -30.72 27.05
C ASP A 349 -0.23 -30.62 26.39
N ALA A 350 -0.92 -29.48 26.53
CA ALA A 350 -2.12 -29.17 25.76
C ALA A 350 -1.80 -28.81 24.30
N LEU A 351 -0.55 -28.45 23.99
CA LEU A 351 -0.12 -28.12 22.64
C LEU A 351 0.37 -29.38 21.92
N GLU A 352 -0.11 -29.58 20.70
CA GLU A 352 0.24 -30.71 19.85
C GLU A 352 0.87 -30.21 18.55
N ARG A 353 0.11 -29.44 17.77
CA ARG A 353 0.58 -28.87 16.50
C ARG A 353 -0.13 -27.56 16.22
N SER A 354 0.44 -26.47 16.71
CA SER A 354 -0.20 -25.15 16.60
C SER A 354 0.04 -24.55 15.22
N THR A 355 -1.03 -24.24 14.49
CA THR A 355 -0.95 -23.72 13.10
C THR A 355 -1.25 -22.24 12.97
N VAL A 356 -2.08 -21.72 13.86
CA VAL A 356 -2.52 -20.32 13.89
C VAL A 356 -2.49 -19.86 15.34
N VAL A 357 -2.15 -18.59 15.53
CA VAL A 357 -2.28 -17.89 16.79
C VAL A 357 -3.13 -16.64 16.56
N ALA A 358 -4.01 -16.32 17.51
CA ALA A 358 -4.81 -15.10 17.52
C ALA A 358 -4.93 -14.58 18.95
N ILE A 359 -5.08 -13.27 19.10
CA ILE A 359 -5.14 -12.60 20.41
C ILE A 359 -6.48 -11.88 20.51
N ASP A 360 -7.16 -12.02 21.64
CA ASP A 360 -8.43 -11.35 21.89
C ASP A 360 -8.28 -10.06 22.71
N SER A 361 -9.39 -9.32 22.85
CA SER A 361 -9.45 -8.08 23.62
C SER A 361 -9.36 -8.25 25.14
N SER A 362 -9.23 -9.49 25.63
CA SER A 362 -8.91 -9.79 27.03
C SER A 362 -7.45 -10.20 27.21
N GLY A 363 -6.64 -10.23 26.15
CA GLY A 363 -5.25 -10.69 26.18
C GLY A 363 -5.10 -12.21 26.21
N ASN A 364 -6.15 -12.98 25.88
CA ASN A 364 -5.99 -14.43 25.73
C ASN A 364 -5.35 -14.75 24.38
N VAL A 365 -4.46 -15.75 24.39
CA VAL A 365 -3.81 -16.25 23.19
C VAL A 365 -4.47 -17.56 22.77
N TRP A 366 -5.15 -17.53 21.63
CA TRP A 366 -5.90 -18.64 21.05
C TRP A 366 -5.07 -19.32 19.97
N LEU A 367 -4.96 -20.65 20.03
CA LEU A 367 -4.22 -21.45 19.06
C LEU A 367 -5.13 -22.50 18.41
N CYS A 368 -5.04 -22.62 17.09
CA CYS A 368 -5.57 -23.78 16.38
C CYS A 368 -4.62 -24.96 16.59
N ASN A 369 -5.03 -25.90 17.43
CA ASN A 369 -4.22 -27.04 17.83
C ASN A 369 -4.60 -28.24 16.98
N ASN A 370 -3.79 -28.48 15.96
CA ASN A 370 -3.92 -29.65 15.13
C ASN A 370 -3.37 -30.87 15.90
N GLY A 371 -3.98 -32.05 15.70
CA GLY A 371 -3.56 -33.33 16.23
C GLY A 371 -2.17 -33.78 15.73
N PRO A 372 -1.63 -34.88 16.26
CA PRO A 372 -0.23 -35.24 16.10
C PRO A 372 0.08 -35.72 14.68
N MET A 373 1.33 -35.52 14.24
CA MET A 373 1.83 -35.98 12.92
C MET A 373 1.63 -37.48 12.65
N THR A 374 1.49 -38.28 13.71
CA THR A 374 1.23 -39.73 13.63
C THR A 374 -0.16 -40.08 13.11
N GLU A 375 -1.09 -39.11 13.06
CA GLU A 375 -2.45 -39.28 12.54
C GLU A 375 -2.63 -38.75 11.12
N MET A 376 -1.59 -38.15 10.53
CA MET A 376 -1.61 -37.71 9.15
C MET A 376 -1.75 -38.93 8.23
N ASP A 377 -2.88 -39.02 7.52
CA ASP A 377 -3.05 -40.06 6.52
C ASP A 377 -2.01 -39.90 5.41
N ALA A 378 -1.60 -41.02 4.79
CA ALA A 378 -0.61 -41.00 3.72
C ALA A 378 -1.04 -40.20 2.48
N ALA A 379 -2.31 -39.75 2.44
CA ALA A 379 -2.90 -38.98 1.37
C ALA A 379 -2.92 -37.46 1.63
N GLN A 380 -2.49 -37.01 2.82
CA GLN A 380 -2.55 -35.60 3.26
C GLN A 380 -3.95 -34.98 3.14
N THR A 381 -5.02 -35.78 3.29
CA THR A 381 -6.41 -35.32 3.06
C THR A 381 -7.09 -34.76 4.31
N ASN A 382 -6.51 -35.02 5.48
CA ASN A 382 -6.96 -34.45 6.75
C ASN A 382 -5.81 -33.67 7.39
N PRO A 383 -5.91 -32.34 7.57
CA PRO A 383 -4.93 -31.57 8.31
C PRO A 383 -4.99 -31.86 9.83
N CYS A 384 -5.69 -32.91 10.27
CA CYS A 384 -5.75 -33.49 11.62
C CYS A 384 -5.84 -32.40 12.68
N GLY A 385 -7.00 -31.84 12.97
CA GLY A 385 -7.17 -30.97 14.14
C GLY A 385 -8.40 -31.33 14.95
N ASP A 386 -8.23 -31.42 16.26
CA ASP A 386 -9.28 -31.80 17.21
C ASP A 386 -9.43 -30.81 18.39
N GLY A 387 -8.64 -29.72 18.43
CA GLY A 387 -8.66 -28.80 19.57
C GLY A 387 -8.33 -27.33 19.28
N LEU A 388 -8.79 -26.48 20.20
CA LEU A 388 -8.28 -25.12 20.39
C LEU A 388 -7.58 -25.09 21.74
N VAL A 389 -6.44 -24.41 21.82
CA VAL A 389 -5.73 -24.15 23.08
C VAL A 389 -5.81 -22.66 23.36
N VAL A 390 -6.00 -22.31 24.63
CA VAL A 390 -6.05 -20.91 25.07
C VAL A 390 -5.10 -20.71 26.24
N PHE A 391 -4.12 -19.84 26.06
CA PHE A 391 -3.39 -19.26 27.19
C PHE A 391 -4.18 -18.06 27.71
N ILE A 392 -4.63 -18.14 28.95
CA ILE A 392 -5.54 -17.16 29.53
C ILE A 392 -4.75 -15.93 30.01
N GLY A 393 -5.08 -14.76 29.44
CA GLY A 393 -4.51 -13.46 29.82
C GLY A 393 -3.00 -13.34 29.66
N LEU A 394 -2.40 -14.13 28.76
CA LEU A 394 -0.95 -14.20 28.60
C LEU A 394 -0.37 -13.04 27.77
N ALA A 395 -1.14 -12.51 26.83
CA ALA A 395 -0.74 -11.41 25.94
C ALA A 395 -1.31 -10.07 26.39
N ALA A 396 -0.77 -8.99 25.83
CA ALA A 396 -1.42 -7.69 25.93
C ALA A 396 -2.73 -7.68 25.13
N PRO A 397 -3.84 -7.12 25.67
CA PRO A 397 -5.11 -7.04 24.95
C PRO A 397 -4.98 -6.30 23.62
N VAL A 398 -5.61 -6.83 22.56
CA VAL A 398 -5.72 -6.13 21.27
C VAL A 398 -7.09 -5.47 21.11
N GLU A 399 -7.15 -4.30 20.46
CA GLU A 399 -8.44 -3.77 20.01
C GLU A 399 -8.96 -4.66 18.89
N THR A 400 -10.06 -5.38 19.14
CA THR A 400 -10.66 -6.27 18.13
C THR A 400 -11.76 -5.56 17.35
N PRO A 401 -11.77 -5.67 16.02
CA PRO A 401 -10.74 -6.32 15.18
C PRO A 401 -9.46 -5.48 15.10
N LEU A 402 -8.31 -6.13 14.95
CA LEU A 402 -6.99 -5.50 14.77
C LEU A 402 -6.96 -4.44 13.65
N LEU A 403 -7.88 -4.53 12.67
CA LEU A 403 -8.04 -3.59 11.56
C LEU A 403 -9.35 -2.78 11.63
N GLY A 404 -9.92 -2.63 12.83
CA GLY A 404 -11.22 -2.01 13.07
C GLY A 404 -12.39 -2.92 12.65
N PRO A 405 -13.62 -2.63 13.13
CA PRO A 405 -14.81 -3.39 12.75
C PRO A 405 -14.97 -3.35 11.22
N PRO A 406 -15.44 -4.42 10.57
CA PRO A 406 -15.87 -4.36 9.18
C PRO A 406 -16.83 -3.19 9.01
N GLN A 407 -16.42 -2.18 8.24
CA GLN A 407 -17.24 -1.00 7.97
C GLN A 407 -17.88 -1.15 6.60
N GLN A 408 -19.17 -0.81 6.49
CA GLN A 408 -19.79 -0.64 5.18
C GLN A 408 -19.18 0.62 4.54
N PRO A 409 -19.03 0.65 3.20
CA PRO A 409 -18.72 1.90 2.51
C PRO A 409 -19.75 2.96 2.93
N SER A 410 -19.30 4.17 3.25
CA SER A 410 -20.20 5.29 3.51
C SER A 410 -21.06 5.53 2.27
N GLU A 411 -22.38 5.64 2.47
CA GLU A 411 -23.37 5.94 1.41
C GLU A 411 -23.20 7.35 0.83
#